data_AF-A0A367HII9-F1
#
_entry.id   AF-A0A367HII9-F1
#
_cell.length_a   1.000
_cell.length_b   1.000
_cell.length_c   1.000
_cell.angle_alpha   90.00
_cell.angle_beta   90.00
_cell.angle_gamma   90.00
#
_symmetry.space_group_name_H-M   'P 1'
#
loop_
_entity.id
_entity.type
_entity.pdbx_description
1 polymer ?
#
loop_
_entity_poly.entity_id
_entity_poly.type
_entity_poly.pdbx_seq_one_letter_code
_entity_poly.pdbx_strand_id
1 'polypeptide(L)'
;MDDVGRDGYVAGAKEAGRTQVVLDLWVGKDDLVLKSQEAGKGKQGDEVVTEEYSAYGVDPKLDAPPASSVLTWDEYMGALSKG
;
A
#
# COMPACT_ATOMS: atom_id res chain seq x y z
N MET A 1 -2.42 7.91 -11.63
CA MET A 1 -3.64 7.86 -10.81
C MET A 1 -4.78 8.31 -11.70
N ASP A 2 -5.84 7.52 -11.84
CA ASP A 2 -7.09 7.95 -12.46
C ASP A 2 -8.02 8.55 -11.39
N ASP A 3 -9.12 9.16 -11.83
CA ASP A 3 -10.08 9.80 -10.92
C ASP A 3 -10.70 8.80 -9.93
N VAL A 4 -10.95 7.58 -10.37
CA VAL A 4 -11.52 6.50 -9.54
C VAL A 4 -10.56 6.12 -8.42
N GLY A 5 -9.28 5.92 -8.73
CA GLY A 5 -8.25 5.63 -7.73
C GLY A 5 -8.11 6.76 -6.72
N ARG A 6 -8.07 8.01 -7.19
CA ARG A 6 -7.99 9.19 -6.31
C ARG A 6 -9.19 9.24 -5.36
N ASP A 7 -10.40 9.10 -5.89
CA ASP A 7 -11.62 9.22 -5.11
C ASP A 7 -11.76 8.08 -4.10
N GLY A 8 -11.35 6.87 -4.47
CA GLY A 8 -11.26 5.72 -3.56
C GLY A 8 -10.31 5.98 -2.39
N TYR A 9 -9.11 6.49 -2.67
CA TYR A 9 -8.14 6.86 -1.63
C TYR A 9 -8.72 7.91 -0.67
N VAL A 10 -9.32 8.99 -1.20
CA VAL A 10 -9.92 10.07 -0.39
C VAL A 10 -11.09 9.56 0.45
N ALA A 11 -11.92 8.67 -0.09
CA ALA A 11 -13.02 8.07 0.65
C ALA A 11 -12.50 7.22 1.82
N GLY A 12 -11.49 6.37 1.57
CA GLY A 12 -10.85 5.56 2.62
C GLY A 12 -10.18 6.42 3.70
N ALA A 13 -9.48 7.48 3.32
CA ALA A 13 -8.88 8.42 4.27
C ALA A 13 -9.93 9.09 5.17
N LYS A 14 -11.05 9.54 4.59
CA LYS A 14 -12.17 10.12 5.35
C LYS A 14 -12.81 9.10 6.30
N GLU A 15 -12.98 7.86 5.85
CA GLU A 15 -13.50 6.78 6.69
C GLU A 15 -12.56 6.48 7.85
N ALA A 16 -11.24 6.52 7.64
CA ALA A 16 -10.23 6.38 8.69
C ALA A 16 -10.13 7.62 9.61
N GLY A 17 -10.85 8.71 9.32
CA GLY A 17 -10.79 9.96 10.07
C GLY A 17 -9.55 10.80 9.80
N ARG A 18 -8.81 10.49 8.74
CA ARG A 18 -7.61 11.23 8.31
C ARG A 18 -8.03 12.44 7.48
N THR A 19 -7.75 13.64 7.99
CA THR A 19 -8.02 14.90 7.28
C THR A 19 -6.75 15.60 6.81
N GLN A 20 -5.63 15.29 7.45
CA GLN A 20 -4.31 15.82 7.14
C GLN A 20 -3.25 14.80 7.56
N VAL A 21 -2.16 14.76 6.80
CA VAL A 21 -0.94 14.02 7.13
C VAL A 21 0.27 14.92 6.89
N VAL A 22 1.36 14.64 7.58
CA VAL A 22 2.69 15.18 7.33
C VAL A 22 3.47 14.13 6.57
N LEU A 23 4.07 14.52 5.45
CA LEU A 23 4.88 13.65 4.61
C LEU A 23 6.33 14.12 4.62
N ASP A 24 7.20 13.30 5.20
CA ASP A 24 8.65 13.46 5.08
C ASP A 24 9.17 12.56 3.97
N LEU A 25 9.99 13.13 3.08
CA LEU A 25 10.58 12.42 1.94
C LEU A 25 12.09 12.49 2.00
N TRP A 26 12.74 11.34 1.81
CA TRP A 26 14.18 11.25 1.63
C TRP A 26 14.47 11.04 0.15
N VAL A 27 15.01 12.07 -0.49
CA VAL A 27 15.37 12.03 -1.91
C VAL A 27 16.87 11.78 -2.04
N GLY A 28 17.22 10.77 -2.84
CA GLY A 28 18.58 10.40 -3.18
C GLY A 28 19.28 11.41 -4.07
N LYS A 29 20.58 11.21 -4.31
CA LYS A 29 21.40 12.08 -5.18
C LYS A 29 21.02 11.97 -6.66
N ASP A 30 20.28 10.93 -7.01
CA ASP A 30 19.76 10.60 -8.33
C ASP A 30 18.32 11.07 -8.52
N ASP A 31 17.83 11.96 -7.64
CA ASP A 31 16.46 12.48 -7.61
C ASP A 31 15.37 11.42 -7.41
N LEU A 32 15.74 10.22 -6.95
CA LEU A 32 14.80 9.16 -6.61
C LEU A 32 14.43 9.19 -5.13
N VAL A 33 13.16 8.95 -4.82
CA VAL A 33 12.71 8.79 -3.43
C VAL A 33 13.30 7.50 -2.87
N LEU A 34 13.92 7.55 -1.70
CA LEU A 34 14.47 6.36 -1.02
C LEU A 34 13.58 5.93 0.13
N LYS A 35 12.86 6.88 0.73
CA LYS A 35 11.94 6.65 1.84
C LYS A 35 10.84 7.70 1.86
N SER A 36 9.64 7.32 2.26
CA SER A 36 8.58 8.21 2.72
C SER A 36 8.24 7.88 4.18
N GLN A 37 7.83 8.90 4.93
CA GLN A 37 7.14 8.72 6.20
C GLN A 37 5.88 9.59 6.19
N GLU A 38 4.75 8.94 6.39
CA GLU A 38 3.45 9.58 6.55
C GLU A 38 3.06 9.53 8.03
N ALA A 39 2.86 10.69 8.65
CA ALA A 39 2.39 10.80 10.02
C ALA A 39 1.05 11.56 10.07
N GLY A 40 0.06 11.02 10.76
CA GLY A 40 -1.27 11.61 10.84
C GLY A 40 -2.05 11.17 12.06
N LYS A 41 -3.30 11.63 12.14
CA LYS A 41 -4.26 11.18 13.15
C LYS A 41 -5.47 10.57 12.47
N GLY A 42 -5.79 9.35 12.86
CA GLY A 42 -7.01 8.65 12.48
C GLY A 42 -7.97 8.50 13.65
N LYS A 43 -9.06 7.77 13.42
CA LYS A 43 -10.05 7.41 14.46
C LYS A 43 -9.44 6.60 15.60
N GLN A 44 -8.32 5.92 15.35
CA GLN A 44 -7.66 5.05 16.32
C GLN A 44 -6.49 5.74 17.06
N GLY A 45 -6.21 7.01 16.76
CA GLY A 45 -5.12 7.78 17.38
C GLY A 45 -4.06 8.19 16.37
N ASP A 46 -2.82 8.31 16.85
CA ASP A 46 -1.68 8.67 16.02
C ASP A 46 -1.27 7.49 15.13
N GLU A 47 -1.05 7.75 13.85
CA GLU A 47 -0.69 6.75 12.86
C GLU A 47 0.58 7.19 12.14
N VAL A 48 1.53 6.25 11.99
CA VAL A 48 2.78 6.47 11.25
C VAL A 48 3.00 5.32 10.30
N VAL A 49 3.12 5.64 9.01
CA VAL A 49 3.49 4.68 7.95
C VAL A 49 4.87 5.09 7.44
N THR A 50 5.76 4.12 7.25
CA THR A 50 7.06 4.34 6.63
C THR A 50 7.21 3.37 5.48
N GLU A 51 7.57 3.87 4.31
CA GLU A 51 7.79 3.08 3.11
C GLU A 51 9.22 3.31 2.63
N GLU A 52 9.92 2.22 2.30
CA GLU A 52 11.30 2.26 1.79
C GLU A 52 11.30 1.78 0.34
N TYR A 53 11.99 2.54 -0.50
CA TYR A 53 12.02 2.31 -1.93
C TYR A 53 13.43 1.98 -2.39
N SER A 54 13.54 0.96 -3.23
CA SER A 54 14.81 0.50 -3.78
C SER A 54 14.60 -0.22 -5.12
N ALA A 55 15.69 -0.62 -5.77
CA ALA A 55 15.67 -1.37 -7.03
C ALA A 55 14.89 -0.68 -8.18
N TYR A 56 14.94 0.65 -8.23
CA TYR A 56 14.37 1.43 -9.34
C TYR A 56 14.91 0.98 -10.70
N GLY A 57 14.01 0.81 -11.67
CA GLY A 57 14.37 0.41 -13.04
C GLY A 57 14.73 -1.07 -13.21
N VAL A 58 14.68 -1.89 -12.16
CA VAL A 58 14.79 -3.33 -12.29
C VAL A 58 13.51 -3.87 -12.93
N ASP A 59 13.66 -4.76 -13.92
CA ASP A 59 12.58 -5.59 -14.46
C ASP A 59 12.54 -6.91 -13.68
N PRO A 60 11.66 -7.04 -12.66
CA PRO A 60 11.60 -8.26 -11.87
C PRO A 60 11.07 -9.39 -12.75
N LYS A 61 11.84 -10.47 -12.85
CA LYS A 61 11.36 -11.72 -13.44
C LYS A 61 10.40 -12.38 -12.45
N LEU A 62 9.13 -12.02 -12.55
CA LEU A 62 8.05 -12.60 -11.76
C LEU A 62 7.59 -13.89 -12.42
N ASP A 63 7.90 -15.02 -11.78
CA ASP A 63 7.32 -16.31 -12.14
C ASP A 63 6.06 -16.54 -11.30
N ALA A 64 5.00 -17.01 -11.96
CA ALA A 64 3.79 -17.41 -11.24
C ALA A 64 4.16 -18.55 -10.27
N PRO A 65 3.72 -18.48 -8.99
CA PRO A 65 3.89 -19.60 -8.09
C PRO A 65 3.21 -20.85 -8.67
N PRO A 66 3.74 -22.06 -8.40
CA PRO A 66 3.15 -23.28 -8.93
C PRO A 66 1.68 -23.39 -8.49
N ALA A 67 0.82 -23.88 -9.37
CA ALA A 67 -0.62 -23.97 -9.09
C ALA A 67 -0.93 -24.77 -7.81
N SER A 68 -0.09 -25.76 -7.48
CA SER A 68 -0.22 -26.56 -6.26
C SER A 68 0.11 -25.81 -4.96
N SER A 69 0.67 -24.59 -5.03
CA SER A 69 1.00 -23.76 -3.86
C SER A 69 0.08 -22.55 -3.70
N VAL A 70 -0.99 -22.46 -4.49
CA VAL A 70 -1.99 -21.39 -4.41
C VAL A 70 -3.39 -21.97 -4.31
N LEU A 71 -4.28 -21.25 -3.65
CA LEU A 71 -5.70 -21.60 -3.63
C LEU A 71 -6.38 -21.07 -4.89
N THR A 72 -7.35 -21.83 -5.40
CA THR A 72 -8.33 -21.28 -6.34
C THR A 72 -9.22 -20.27 -5.62
N TRP A 73 -9.90 -19.42 -6.40
CA TRP A 73 -10.83 -18.43 -5.85
C TRP A 73 -11.92 -19.07 -4.98
N ASP A 74 -12.50 -20.18 -5.43
CA ASP A 74 -13.55 -20.89 -4.70
C ASP A 74 -13.04 -21.48 -3.38
N GLU A 75 -11.80 -22.00 -3.37
CA GLU A 75 -11.16 -22.50 -2.15
C GLU A 75 -10.85 -21.38 -1.16
N TYR A 76 -10.39 -20.21 -1.64
CA TYR A 76 -10.16 -19.03 -0.81
C TYR A 76 -11.45 -18.52 -0.16
N MET A 77 -12.52 -18.37 -0.96
CA MET A 77 -13.84 -17.96 -0.45
C MET A 77 -14.44 -19.00 0.49
N GLY A 78 -14.23 -20.29 0.21
CA GLY A 78 -14.62 -21.39 1.08
C GLY A 78 -13.87 -21.41 2.42
N ALA A 79 -12.62 -20.95 2.47
CA ALA A 79 -11.84 -20.82 3.69
C ALA A 79 -12.30 -19.63 4.54
N LEU A 80 -12.54 -18.47 3.93
CA LEU A 80 -13.01 -17.25 4.62
C LEU A 80 -14.41 -17.39 5.23
N SER A 81 -15.29 -18.20 4.64
CA SER A 81 -16.64 -18.45 5.15
C SER A 81 -16.71 -19.45 6.31
N LYS A 82 -15.59 -20.11 6.62
CA LYS A 82 -15.49 -21.10 7.71
C LYS A 82 -14.75 -20.57 8.95
N GLY A 83 -14.20 -19.35 8.89
CA GLY A 83 -13.64 -18.62 10.02
C GLY A 83 -14.63 -17.58 10.54
#